data_AF-A0A7X3RL06-F1
#
_entry.id   AF-A0A7X3RL06-F1
#
_cell.length_a   1.000
_cell.length_b   1.000
_cell.length_c   1.000
_cell.angle_alpha   90.00
_cell.angle_beta   90.00
_cell.angle_gamma   90.00
#
_symmetry.space_group_name_H-M   'P 1'
#
loop_
_entity.id
_entity.type
_entity.pdbx_description
1 polymer ?
#
loop_
_entity_poly.entity_id
_entity_poly.type
_entity_poly.pdbx_seq_one_letter_code
_entity_poly.pdbx_strand_id
1 'polypeptide(L)'
;MSHSKLLERNPTWHGLIGGKMPPFPAAIVQNVLARFEIENPARLKAWPFGPFDIIAAFEYRNTPYLLKGRHIEQRGVKSLFQTQDIQKQLLRLGFPVSDFIANSSGETLAQGPDWQNEENIFYEIQTILPGVPFSPDTHTALYLKVT
;
A
#
# COMPACT_ATOMS: atom_id res chain seq x y z
N MET A 1 -27.73 -11.21 -13.32
CA MET A 1 -27.18 -9.88 -13.67
C MET A 1 -25.79 -9.76 -13.07
N SER A 2 -24.80 -9.41 -13.89
CA SER A 2 -23.37 -9.37 -13.55
C SER A 2 -23.07 -8.36 -12.44
N HIS A 3 -22.45 -8.81 -11.35
CA HIS A 3 -21.93 -7.95 -10.25
C HIS A 3 -20.60 -7.26 -10.60
N SER A 4 -20.24 -7.11 -11.89
CA SER A 4 -18.92 -6.64 -12.32
C SER A 4 -18.79 -5.13 -12.53
N LYS A 5 -19.66 -4.30 -11.94
CA LYS A 5 -19.57 -2.84 -12.04
C LYS A 5 -19.37 -2.25 -10.66
N LEU A 6 -18.37 -1.38 -10.55
CA LEU A 6 -17.96 -0.56 -9.39
C LEU A 6 -16.93 -1.19 -8.44
N LEU A 7 -15.72 -1.41 -8.98
CA LEU A 7 -14.49 -1.06 -8.26
C LEU A 7 -13.68 -0.10 -9.13
N GLU A 8 -14.35 0.93 -9.66
CA GLU A 8 -13.67 2.06 -10.31
C GLU A 8 -12.87 2.80 -9.24
N ARG A 9 -11.61 3.12 -9.57
CA ARG A 9 -10.65 3.73 -8.65
C ARG A 9 -11.26 5.00 -8.06
N ASN A 10 -11.36 5.09 -6.73
CA ASN A 10 -11.95 6.24 -6.04
C ASN A 10 -10.84 7.07 -5.36
N PRO A 11 -10.40 8.19 -5.96
CA PRO A 11 -9.35 9.03 -5.42
C PRO A 11 -9.88 9.93 -4.31
N THR A 12 -9.14 10.02 -3.20
CA THR A 12 -9.20 11.22 -2.36
C THR A 12 -8.54 12.37 -3.13
N TRP A 13 -9.17 13.55 -3.10
CA TRP A 13 -8.98 14.76 -3.93
C TRP A 13 -7.53 15.30 -4.14
N HIS A 14 -6.52 14.77 -3.44
CA HIS A 14 -5.16 15.35 -3.37
C HIS A 14 -4.09 14.71 -4.31
N GLY A 15 -4.43 13.83 -5.24
CA GLY A 15 -3.40 13.24 -6.12
C GLY A 15 -3.93 12.68 -7.42
N LEU A 16 -4.83 13.46 -7.98
CA LEU A 16 -5.04 13.49 -9.42
C LEU A 16 -3.92 14.35 -10.04
N ILE A 17 -3.14 13.80 -10.96
CA ILE A 17 -2.24 14.60 -11.81
C ILE A 17 -3.10 15.17 -12.94
N GLY A 18 -3.34 16.48 -12.91
CA GLY A 18 -4.21 17.15 -13.90
C GLY A 18 -5.65 16.61 -13.93
N GLY A 19 -6.20 16.19 -12.78
CA GLY A 19 -7.57 15.65 -12.71
C GLY A 19 -7.70 14.18 -13.10
N LYS A 20 -6.60 13.46 -13.36
CA LYS A 20 -6.59 12.03 -13.72
C LYS A 20 -5.73 11.20 -12.77
N MET A 21 -6.09 9.94 -12.60
CA MET A 21 -5.26 8.97 -11.88
C MET A 21 -3.95 8.74 -12.65
N PRO A 22 -2.78 8.79 -11.98
CA PRO A 22 -1.53 8.44 -12.64
C PRO A 22 -1.55 6.97 -13.14
N PRO A 23 -0.83 6.68 -14.25
CA PRO A 23 -0.79 5.37 -14.87
C PRO A 23 -0.08 4.35 -13.96
N PHE A 24 -0.63 3.15 -13.82
CA PHE A 24 -0.07 2.11 -12.94
C PHE A 24 1.42 1.84 -13.25
N PRO A 25 2.34 1.95 -12.25
CA PRO A 25 3.77 1.90 -12.49
C PRO A 25 4.30 0.46 -12.50
N ALA A 26 3.88 -0.33 -13.49
CA ALA A 26 4.11 -1.78 -13.52
C ALA A 26 5.60 -2.17 -13.41
N ALA A 27 6.50 -1.45 -14.09
CA ALA A 27 7.94 -1.74 -14.04
C ALA A 27 8.54 -1.56 -12.63
N ILE A 28 8.14 -0.48 -11.94
CA ILE A 28 8.59 -0.21 -10.57
C ILE A 28 8.05 -1.27 -9.63
N VAL A 29 6.76 -1.62 -9.75
CA VAL A 29 6.14 -2.69 -8.96
C VAL A 29 6.89 -4.01 -9.13
N GLN A 30 7.16 -4.43 -10.36
CA GLN A 30 7.91 -5.67 -10.64
C GLN A 30 9.33 -5.63 -10.04
N ASN A 31 10.05 -4.51 -10.21
CA ASN A 31 11.39 -4.34 -9.66
C ASN A 31 11.40 -4.42 -8.13
N VAL A 32 10.39 -3.85 -7.47
CA VAL A 32 10.27 -3.92 -6.00
C VAL A 32 9.92 -5.33 -5.56
N LEU A 33 8.96 -6.00 -6.20
CA LEU A 33 8.59 -7.38 -5.88
C LEU A 33 9.79 -8.33 -6.01
N ALA A 34 10.65 -8.14 -7.01
CA ALA A 34 11.89 -8.90 -7.17
C ALA A 34 12.85 -8.72 -5.99
N ARG A 35 12.93 -7.53 -5.37
CA ARG A 35 13.76 -7.30 -4.16
C ARG A 35 13.25 -8.03 -2.92
N PHE A 36 11.96 -8.38 -2.91
CA PHE A 36 11.34 -9.22 -1.89
C PHE A 36 11.30 -10.70 -2.30
N GLU A 37 11.97 -11.08 -3.39
CA GLU A 37 12.01 -12.46 -3.90
C GLU A 37 10.60 -13.02 -4.21
N ILE A 38 9.70 -12.14 -4.63
CA ILE A 38 8.34 -12.50 -5.06
C ILE A 38 8.36 -12.67 -6.57
N GLU A 39 8.45 -13.92 -7.00
CA GLU A 39 8.36 -14.29 -8.40
C GLU A 39 6.89 -14.58 -8.77
N ASN A 40 6.47 -14.11 -9.95
CA ASN A 40 5.17 -14.41 -10.56
C ASN A 40 3.96 -14.15 -9.63
N PRO A 41 3.76 -12.89 -9.16
CA PRO A 41 2.59 -12.54 -8.35
C PRO A 41 1.28 -12.82 -9.11
N ALA A 42 0.33 -13.47 -8.45
CA ALA A 42 -1.00 -13.68 -9.01
C ALA A 42 -1.89 -12.44 -8.79
N ARG A 43 -2.87 -12.24 -9.68
CA ARG A 43 -3.90 -11.18 -9.58
C ARG A 43 -3.35 -9.77 -9.31
N LEU A 44 -2.13 -9.49 -9.79
CA LEU A 44 -1.50 -8.19 -9.63
C LEU A 44 -2.34 -7.10 -10.29
N LYS A 45 -2.74 -6.10 -9.50
CA LYS A 45 -3.53 -4.96 -9.96
C LYS A 45 -3.17 -3.69 -9.21
N ALA A 46 -3.40 -2.55 -9.86
CA ALA A 46 -3.36 -1.26 -9.20
C ALA A 46 -4.36 -1.23 -8.03
N TRP A 47 -3.98 -0.61 -6.92
CA TRP A 47 -4.91 -0.45 -5.80
C TRP A 47 -6.01 0.57 -6.15
N PRO A 48 -7.29 0.27 -5.92
CA PRO A 48 -8.40 1.10 -6.35
C PRO A 48 -8.85 2.18 -5.36
N PHE A 49 -8.36 2.21 -4.11
CA PHE A 49 -8.93 3.08 -3.06
C PHE A 49 -7.87 3.76 -2.19
N GLY A 50 -8.14 4.97 -1.69
CA GLY A 50 -7.38 5.52 -0.55
C GLY A 50 -5.90 5.80 -0.84
N PRO A 51 -5.09 6.15 0.19
CA PRO A 51 -3.94 7.05 0.07
C PRO A 51 -2.83 6.59 -0.90
N PHE A 52 -2.09 7.58 -1.43
CA PHE A 52 -1.03 7.42 -2.47
C PHE A 52 0.08 6.44 -2.09
N ASP A 53 0.18 6.09 -0.81
CA ASP A 53 1.15 5.14 -0.31
C ASP A 53 0.79 3.70 -0.67
N ILE A 54 -0.43 3.34 -1.10
CA ILE A 54 -0.75 1.99 -1.58
C ILE A 54 -0.73 1.95 -3.12
N ILE A 55 0.17 1.15 -3.68
CA ILE A 55 0.46 1.15 -5.13
C ILE A 55 -0.23 -0.03 -5.82
N ALA A 56 -0.14 -1.22 -5.24
CA ALA A 56 -0.64 -2.44 -5.85
C ALA A 56 -1.21 -3.41 -4.81
N ALA A 57 -2.13 -4.25 -5.26
CA ALA A 57 -2.50 -5.49 -4.57
C ALA A 57 -2.15 -6.69 -5.44
N PHE A 58 -1.79 -7.78 -4.80
CA PHE A 58 -1.46 -9.03 -5.45
C PHE A 58 -1.67 -10.21 -4.50
N GLU A 59 -1.63 -11.42 -5.05
CA GLU A 59 -1.63 -12.66 -4.31
C GLU A 59 -0.28 -13.36 -4.48
N TYR A 60 0.26 -13.88 -3.39
CA TYR A 60 1.46 -14.70 -3.41
C TYR A 60 1.27 -15.86 -2.43
N ARG A 61 1.55 -17.09 -2.87
CA ARG A 61 1.33 -18.32 -2.08
C ARG A 61 -0.06 -18.37 -1.42
N ASN A 62 -1.11 -18.07 -2.19
CA ASN A 62 -2.51 -18.00 -1.75
C ASN A 62 -2.81 -16.98 -0.64
N THR A 63 -1.90 -16.05 -0.37
CA THR A 63 -2.08 -14.98 0.61
C THR A 63 -2.20 -13.63 -0.11
N PRO A 64 -3.20 -12.80 0.22
CA PRO A 64 -3.36 -11.48 -0.38
C PRO A 64 -2.44 -10.44 0.30
N TYR A 65 -1.79 -9.61 -0.51
CA TYR A 65 -0.84 -8.59 -0.08
C TYR A 65 -1.09 -7.23 -0.71
N LEU A 66 -0.60 -6.19 -0.04
CA LEU A 66 -0.48 -4.82 -0.52
C LEU A 66 0.98 -4.46 -0.66
N LEU A 67 1.32 -3.78 -1.76
CA LEU A 67 2.57 -3.07 -1.92
C LEU A 67 2.34 -1.60 -1.57
N LYS A 68 3.15 -1.07 -0.65
CA LYS A 68 3.10 0.32 -0.24
C LYS A 68 4.40 1.07 -0.54
N GLY A 69 4.30 2.29 -1.05
CA GLY A 69 5.39 3.27 -1.12
C GLY A 69 5.33 4.22 0.08
N ARG A 70 6.45 4.39 0.77
CA ARG A 70 6.60 5.17 1.99
C ARG A 70 7.55 6.34 1.73
N HIS A 71 6.97 7.53 1.61
CA HIS A 71 7.74 8.77 1.56
C HIS A 71 8.36 9.04 2.94
N ILE A 72 9.54 9.66 2.93
CA ILE A 72 10.21 10.08 4.17
C ILE A 72 9.45 11.30 4.70
N GLU A 73 8.70 11.11 5.79
CA GLU A 73 8.03 12.21 6.49
C GLU A 73 9.05 13.18 7.12
N GLN A 74 8.59 14.34 7.60
CA GLN A 74 9.41 15.34 8.30
C GLN A 74 10.28 14.76 9.45
N ARG A 75 9.84 13.64 10.03
CA ARG A 75 10.54 12.92 11.11
C ARG A 75 11.70 12.03 10.64
N GLY A 76 11.96 11.99 9.34
CA GLY A 76 13.07 11.27 8.73
C GLY A 76 12.90 9.75 8.70
N VAL A 77 13.89 9.07 8.13
CA VAL A 77 13.91 7.61 7.90
C VAL A 77 13.66 6.80 9.18
N LYS A 78 14.16 7.27 10.32
CA LYS A 78 13.99 6.60 11.62
C LYS A 78 12.52 6.32 11.98
N SER A 79 11.61 7.22 11.59
CA SER A 79 10.17 7.08 11.87
C SER A 79 9.54 5.88 11.14
N LEU A 80 10.05 5.54 9.95
CA LEU A 80 9.58 4.38 9.18
C LEU A 80 9.90 3.07 9.93
N PHE A 81 11.15 2.92 10.36
CA PHE A 81 11.58 1.76 11.15
C PHE A 81 10.85 1.65 12.48
N GLN A 82 10.61 2.77 13.17
CA GLN A 82 9.81 2.79 14.41
C GLN A 82 8.37 2.32 14.18
N THR A 83 7.75 2.73 13.08
CA THR A 83 6.40 2.28 12.71
C THR A 83 6.37 0.77 12.50
N GLN A 84 7.35 0.22 11.78
CA GLN A 84 7.45 -1.23 11.57
C GLN A 84 7.69 -1.99 12.88
N ASP A 85 8.52 -1.46 13.77
CA ASP A 85 8.79 -2.09 15.07
C ASP A 85 7.53 -2.15 15.95
N ILE A 86 6.79 -1.04 16.06
CA ILE A 86 5.53 -0.99 16.81
C ILE A 86 4.53 -2.02 16.25
N GLN A 87 4.38 -2.08 14.93
CA GLN A 87 3.44 -3.02 14.30
C GLN A 87 3.86 -4.48 14.50
N LYS A 88 5.17 -4.80 14.43
CA LYS A 88 5.69 -6.13 14.77
C LYS A 88 5.43 -6.48 16.24
N GLN A 89 5.57 -5.53 17.16
CA GLN A 89 5.24 -5.74 18.58
C GLN A 89 3.74 -5.98 18.80
N LEU A 90 2.87 -5.21 18.14
CA LEU A 90 1.42 -5.42 18.21
C LEU A 90 1.01 -6.81 17.70
N LEU A 91 1.63 -7.28 16.61
CA LEU A 91 1.45 -8.64 16.10
C LEU A 91 1.86 -9.70 17.12
N ARG A 92 3.02 -9.54 17.78
CA ARG A 92 3.49 -10.44 18.85
C ARG A 92 2.55 -10.48 20.06
N LEU A 93 1.84 -9.38 20.31
CA LEU A 93 0.83 -9.27 21.38
C LEU A 93 -0.55 -9.81 20.96
N GLY A 94 -0.69 -10.32 19.73
CA GLY A 94 -1.95 -10.90 19.23
C GLY A 94 -2.96 -9.87 18.71
N PHE A 95 -2.57 -8.61 18.50
CA PHE A 95 -3.44 -7.64 17.86
C PHE A 95 -3.60 -7.94 16.36
N PRO A 96 -4.79 -7.74 15.78
CA PRO A 96 -5.06 -7.99 14.37
C PRO A 96 -4.52 -6.83 13.50
N VAL A 97 -3.19 -6.74 13.38
CA VAL A 97 -2.50 -5.80 12.51
C VAL A 97 -1.84 -6.54 11.35
N SER A 98 -1.65 -5.89 10.21
CA SER A 98 -1.00 -6.49 9.04
C SER A 98 0.42 -6.93 9.37
N ASP A 99 0.82 -8.10 8.89
CA ASP A 99 2.23 -8.55 8.92
C ASP A 99 3.00 -8.06 7.70
N PHE A 100 4.32 -7.94 7.83
CA PHE A 100 5.22 -7.52 6.75
C PHE A 100 5.87 -8.74 6.08
N ILE A 101 6.05 -8.67 4.76
CA ILE A 101 6.97 -9.59 4.09
C ILE A 101 8.40 -9.07 4.27
N ALA A 102 9.33 -9.99 4.56
CA ALA A 102 10.76 -9.71 4.56
C ALA A 102 11.43 -10.43 3.39
N ASN A 103 12.52 -9.86 2.85
CA ASN A 103 13.40 -10.57 1.93
C ASN A 103 14.27 -11.61 2.67
N SER A 104 15.11 -12.37 1.95
CA SER A 104 16.03 -13.36 2.55
C SER A 104 17.01 -12.78 3.56
N SER A 105 17.29 -11.47 3.52
CA SER A 105 18.15 -10.77 4.47
C SER A 105 17.40 -10.28 5.72
N GLY A 106 16.08 -10.50 5.80
CA GLY A 106 15.23 -10.06 6.90
C GLY A 106 14.76 -8.60 6.80
N GLU A 107 15.03 -7.92 5.68
CA GLU A 107 14.63 -6.52 5.49
C GLU A 107 13.15 -6.45 5.09
N THR A 108 12.41 -5.59 5.79
CA THR A 108 10.98 -5.31 5.54
C THR A 108 10.76 -3.97 4.83
N LEU A 109 11.83 -3.28 4.44
CA LEU A 109 11.83 -2.03 3.68
C LEU A 109 12.85 -2.13 2.55
N ALA A 110 12.42 -1.88 1.32
CA ALA A 110 13.29 -1.82 0.16
C ALA A 110 13.31 -0.39 -0.40
N GLN A 111 14.48 0.22 -0.57
CA GLN A 111 14.56 1.51 -1.28
C GLN A 111 14.29 1.35 -2.77
N GLY A 112 13.65 2.33 -3.40
CA GLY A 112 13.48 2.34 -4.84
C GLY A 112 13.04 3.71 -5.36
N PRO A 113 13.04 3.90 -6.68
CA PRO A 113 12.61 5.15 -7.28
C PRO A 113 11.12 5.38 -7.01
N ASP A 114 10.75 6.61 -6.72
CA ASP A 114 9.38 7.07 -6.75
C ASP A 114 8.90 7.10 -8.20
N TRP A 115 7.72 6.57 -8.43
CA TRP A 115 7.04 6.63 -9.72
C TRP A 115 6.56 8.04 -10.11
N GLN A 116 6.53 8.99 -9.17
CA GLN A 116 6.05 10.35 -9.41
C GLN A 116 7.16 11.37 -9.72
N ASN A 117 8.32 11.30 -9.06
CA ASN A 117 9.29 12.41 -9.08
C ASN A 117 10.78 12.00 -9.04
N GLU A 118 11.14 10.77 -9.43
CA GLU A 118 12.53 10.25 -9.45
C GLU A 118 13.26 10.26 -8.09
N GLU A 119 12.60 10.67 -6.99
CA GLU A 119 13.16 10.62 -5.65
C GLU A 119 13.27 9.17 -5.16
N ASN A 120 14.16 8.89 -4.20
CA ASN A 120 14.20 7.57 -3.58
C ASN A 120 13.23 7.52 -2.39
N ILE A 121 12.29 6.58 -2.47
CA ILE A 121 11.35 6.26 -1.39
C ILE A 121 11.59 4.84 -0.87
N PHE A 122 10.95 4.48 0.23
CA PHE A 122 10.97 3.10 0.72
C PHE A 122 9.70 2.37 0.29
N TYR A 123 9.81 1.06 0.09
CA TYR A 123 8.71 0.19 -0.22
C TYR A 123 8.57 -0.88 0.87
N GLU A 124 7.33 -1.21 1.20
CA GLU A 124 7.01 -2.31 2.11
C GLU A 124 5.85 -3.13 1.55
N ILE A 125 5.80 -4.41 1.92
CA ILE A 125 4.72 -5.31 1.53
C ILE A 125 4.03 -5.79 2.80
N GLN A 126 2.71 -5.65 2.84
CA GLN A 126 1.89 -6.00 3.99
C GLN A 126 0.81 -7.02 3.61
N THR A 127 0.50 -7.93 4.52
CA THR A 127 -0.67 -8.82 4.38
C THR A 127 -1.96 -8.02 4.41
N ILE A 128 -2.93 -8.40 3.57
CA ILE A 128 -4.29 -7.87 3.64
C ILE A 128 -5.02 -8.62 4.75
N LEU A 129 -5.47 -7.88 5.77
CA LEU A 129 -6.29 -8.45 6.82
C LEU A 129 -7.66 -8.86 6.26
N PRO A 130 -8.22 -10.00 6.71
CA PRO A 130 -9.56 -10.39 6.34
C PRO A 130 -10.57 -9.36 6.86
N GLY A 131 -11.50 -8.95 6.02
CA GLY A 131 -12.50 -7.96 6.39
C GLY A 131 -13.22 -7.39 5.17
N VAL A 132 -14.22 -6.54 5.44
CA VAL A 132 -14.90 -5.77 4.40
C VAL A 132 -14.05 -4.52 4.11
N PRO A 133 -13.63 -4.28 2.86
CA PRO A 133 -12.95 -3.05 2.50
C PRO A 133 -13.81 -1.84 2.90
N PHE A 134 -13.24 -0.94 3.68
CA PHE A 134 -13.90 0.31 3.99
C PHE A 134 -13.93 1.17 2.73
N SER A 135 -15.12 1.39 2.17
CA SER A 135 -15.34 2.36 1.10
C SER A 135 -15.85 3.64 1.77
N PRO A 136 -15.06 4.73 1.78
CA PRO A 136 -15.61 6.01 2.21
C PRO A 136 -16.72 6.39 1.23
N ASP A 137 -17.97 6.35 1.68
CA ASP A 137 -19.05 7.00 0.96
C ASP A 137 -18.96 8.53 1.19
N THR A 138 -19.71 9.30 0.42
CA THR A 138 -19.78 10.76 0.56
C THR A 138 -20.30 11.22 1.93
N HIS A 139 -20.79 10.32 2.79
CA HIS A 139 -21.20 10.65 4.16
C HIS A 139 -20.06 10.52 5.18
N THR A 140 -19.04 9.70 4.93
CA THR A 140 -17.94 9.56 5.89
C THR A 140 -17.03 10.80 5.97
N ALA A 141 -16.98 11.63 4.93
CA ALA A 141 -16.14 12.84 4.91
C ALA A 141 -16.76 14.07 5.62
N LEU A 142 -18.03 14.00 6.06
CA LEU A 142 -18.79 15.18 6.52
C LEU A 142 -19.07 15.26 8.03
N TYR A 143 -18.37 14.49 8.87
CA TYR A 143 -18.47 14.59 10.32
C TYR A 143 -17.27 15.33 10.97
N LEU A 144 -16.94 16.51 10.46
CA LEU A 144 -16.14 17.51 11.19
C LEU A 144 -16.67 18.92 10.90
N LYS A 145 -17.92 19.18 11.29
CA LYS A 145 -18.29 20.51 11.79
C LYS A 145 -18.68 20.32 13.25
N VAL A 146 -17.69 20.47 14.12
CA VAL A 146 -17.96 20.77 15.53
C VAL A 146 -18.63 22.14 15.51
N THR A 147 -19.88 22.15 15.95
CA THR A 147 -20.73 23.32 16.24
C THR A 147 -20.03 24.36 17.09
#